data_AF-A0A9D7ZVS2-F1
#
_entry.id   AF-A0A9D7ZVS2-F1
#
_cell.length_a   1.000
_cell.length_b   1.000
_cell.length_c   1.000
_cell.angle_alpha   90.00
_cell.angle_beta   90.00
_cell.angle_gamma   90.00
#
_symmetry.space_group_name_H-M   'P 1'
#
loop_
_entity.id
_entity.type
_entity.pdbx_description
1 polymer ?
#
loop_
_entity_poly.entity_id
_entity_poly.type
_entity_poly.pdbx_seq_one_letter_code
_entity_poly.pdbx_strand_id
1 'polypeptide(L)'
;MDQEKIGQLVNQQIRKSEKLGYQSGGSGHMGHVSYQINEINTRKLEADKTEISYTYTLFIETEFTYHPDNPPYEPTYSGVIVVDKEGNLLDSSP
;
A
#
# COMPACT_ATOMS: atom_id res chain seq x y z
N MET A 1 -14.90 12.78 7.24
CA MET A 1 -13.70 12.54 6.43
C MET A 1 -14.14 11.84 5.18
N ASP A 2 -13.77 12.36 4.03
CA ASP A 2 -14.30 11.91 2.75
C ASP A 2 -13.47 10.74 2.22
N GLN A 3 -14.08 9.88 1.39
CA GLN A 3 -13.43 8.69 0.86
C GLN A 3 -12.15 9.00 0.05
N GLU A 4 -12.12 10.12 -0.65
CA GLU A 4 -10.93 10.57 -1.39
C GLU A 4 -9.74 10.81 -0.46
N LYS A 5 -9.97 11.47 0.68
CA LYS A 5 -8.93 11.76 1.68
C LYS A 5 -8.41 10.49 2.34
N ILE A 6 -9.30 9.54 2.62
CA ILE A 6 -8.91 8.21 3.12
C ILE A 6 -8.01 7.49 2.12
N GLY A 7 -8.38 7.49 0.83
CA GLY A 7 -7.56 6.90 -0.22
C GLY A 7 -6.19 7.53 -0.33
N GLN A 8 -6.09 8.86 -0.21
CA GLN A 8 -4.80 9.57 -0.20
C GLN A 8 -3.91 9.16 0.97
N LEU A 9 -4.48 9.03 2.18
CA LEU A 9 -3.75 8.61 3.38
C LEU A 9 -3.20 7.19 3.24
N VAL A 10 -4.02 6.25 2.77
CA VAL A 10 -3.59 4.86 2.52
C VAL A 10 -2.50 4.82 1.45
N ASN A 11 -2.66 5.54 0.34
CA ASN A 11 -1.65 5.62 -0.72
C ASN A 11 -0.33 6.19 -0.22
N GLN A 12 -0.37 7.25 0.59
CA GLN A 12 0.83 7.84 1.18
C GLN A 12 1.54 6.85 2.11
N GLN A 13 0.78 6.08 2.89
CA GLN A 13 1.35 5.09 3.80
C GLN A 13 2.01 3.93 3.03
N ILE A 14 1.35 3.39 2.00
CA ILE A 14 1.93 2.33 1.16
C ILE A 14 3.21 2.82 0.50
N ARG A 15 3.21 4.04 -0.08
CA ARG A 15 4.41 4.64 -0.70
C ARG A 15 5.57 4.87 0.27
N LYS A 16 5.28 5.06 1.56
CA LYS A 16 6.30 5.26 2.59
C LYS A 16 6.92 3.93 3.04
N SER A 17 6.11 2.87 3.12
CA SER A 17 6.55 1.53 3.52
C SER A 17 7.25 0.80 2.38
N GLU A 18 6.72 0.94 1.17
CA GLU A 18 7.12 0.16 0.01
C GLU A 18 8.06 0.96 -0.89
N LYS A 19 9.12 0.30 -1.35
CA LYS A 19 10.00 0.89 -2.37
C LYS A 19 9.34 0.67 -3.73
N LEU A 20 8.49 1.60 -4.13
CA LEU A 20 7.77 1.52 -5.41
C LEU A 20 8.60 2.06 -6.59
N GLY A 21 8.17 1.73 -7.81
CA GLY A 21 8.77 2.19 -9.05
C GLY A 21 9.91 1.31 -9.56
N TYR A 22 10.75 1.88 -10.41
CA TYR A 22 11.88 1.17 -11.02
C TYR A 22 13.03 0.98 -10.04
N GLN A 23 13.56 -0.24 -10.00
CA GLN A 23 14.66 -0.63 -9.13
C GLN A 23 15.71 -1.39 -9.91
N SER A 24 16.97 -1.14 -9.57
CA SER A 24 18.09 -1.98 -10.00
C SER A 24 18.38 -2.98 -8.88
N GLY A 25 18.21 -4.27 -9.18
CA GLY A 25 18.61 -5.36 -8.29
C GLY A 25 20.12 -5.40 -8.09
N GLY A 26 20.58 -6.10 -7.06
CA GLY A 26 22.01 -6.16 -6.68
C GLY A 26 22.94 -6.72 -7.76
N SER A 27 22.42 -7.45 -8.74
CA SER A 27 23.14 -7.98 -9.90
C SER A 27 22.99 -7.13 -11.17
N GLY A 28 22.32 -5.97 -11.10
CA GLY A 28 22.11 -5.06 -12.23
C GLY A 28 20.77 -5.22 -12.97
N HIS A 29 19.90 -6.13 -12.51
CA HIS A 29 18.60 -6.39 -13.15
C HIS A 29 17.59 -5.27 -12.91
N MET A 30 16.75 -4.98 -13.90
CA MET A 30 15.66 -4.03 -13.74
C MET A 30 14.40 -4.73 -13.21
N GLY A 31 13.83 -4.15 -12.17
CA GLY A 31 12.52 -4.51 -11.65
C GLY A 31 11.60 -3.29 -11.56
N HIS A 32 10.30 -3.52 -11.63
CA HIS A 32 9.26 -2.53 -11.40
C HIS A 32 8.34 -3.04 -10.30
N VAL A 33 8.17 -2.24 -9.25
CA VAL A 33 7.25 -2.55 -8.14
C VAL A 33 6.08 -1.58 -8.20
N SER A 34 4.88 -2.12 -8.40
CA SER A 34 3.63 -1.38 -8.31
C SER A 34 2.70 -2.01 -7.27
N TYR A 35 1.54 -1.40 -7.01
CA TYR A 35 0.57 -1.94 -6.07
C TYR A 35 -0.86 -1.63 -6.48
N GLN A 36 -1.78 -2.47 -6.01
CA GLN A 36 -3.22 -2.26 -6.09
C GLN A 36 -3.81 -2.35 -4.69
N ILE A 37 -4.62 -1.35 -4.31
CA ILE A 37 -5.43 -1.43 -3.09
C ILE A 37 -6.61 -2.36 -3.36
N ASN A 38 -6.74 -3.40 -2.55
CA ASN A 38 -7.79 -4.39 -2.68
C ASN A 38 -9.02 -3.97 -1.86
N GLU A 39 -8.80 -3.51 -0.63
CA GLU A 39 -9.87 -3.16 0.29
C GLU A 39 -9.45 -2.03 1.22
N ILE A 40 -10.41 -1.18 1.57
CA ILE A 40 -10.29 -0.18 2.63
C ILE A 40 -11.53 -0.26 3.51
N ASN A 41 -11.32 -0.47 4.80
CA ASN A 41 -12.35 -0.46 5.83
C ASN A 41 -12.08 0.67 6.81
N THR A 42 -13.13 1.36 7.25
CA THR A 42 -13.00 2.41 8.26
C THR A 42 -13.87 2.14 9.46
N ARG A 43 -13.33 2.35 10.65
CA ARG A 43 -14.01 2.21 11.93
C ARG A 43 -13.77 3.44 12.78
N LYS A 44 -14.84 4.06 13.30
CA LYS A 44 -14.69 5.11 14.32
C LYS A 44 -14.32 4.46 15.66
N LEU A 45 -13.22 4.92 16.26
CA LEU A 45 -12.81 4.47 17.60
C LEU A 45 -13.38 5.39 18.68
N GLU A 46 -13.24 6.70 18.49
CA GLU A 46 -13.68 7.76 19.39
C GLU A 46 -14.28 8.92 18.59
N ALA A 47 -14.77 9.97 19.26
CA ALA A 47 -15.33 11.16 18.59
C ALA A 47 -14.38 11.79 17.56
N ASP A 48 -13.07 11.78 17.87
CA ASP A 48 -12.03 12.44 17.08
C ASP A 48 -11.05 11.46 16.43
N LYS A 49 -11.30 10.14 16.45
CA LYS A 49 -10.36 9.13 15.93
C LYS A 49 -11.04 8.15 14.98
N THR A 50 -10.38 7.91 13.84
CA THR A 50 -10.80 6.92 12.85
C THR A 50 -9.66 5.92 12.62
N GLU A 51 -9.97 4.64 12.77
CA GLU A 51 -9.14 3.52 12.32
C GLU A 51 -9.46 3.23 10.86
N ILE A 52 -8.42 3.08 10.05
CA ILE A 52 -8.49 2.74 8.63
C ILE A 52 -7.66 1.49 8.44
N SER A 53 -8.32 0.37 8.17
CA SER A 53 -7.68 -0.89 7.82
C SER A 53 -7.70 -1.03 6.31
N TYR A 54 -6.59 -1.47 5.72
CA TYR A 54 -6.49 -1.63 4.28
C TYR A 54 -5.72 -2.90 3.91
N THR A 55 -6.03 -3.44 2.73
CA THR A 55 -5.29 -4.54 2.13
C THR A 55 -4.85 -4.15 0.72
N TYR A 56 -3.66 -4.57 0.32
CA TYR A 56 -3.09 -4.25 -0.98
C TYR A 56 -2.19 -5.37 -1.49
N THR A 57 -2.11 -5.52 -2.79
CA THR A 57 -1.22 -6.47 -3.48
C THR A 57 -0.11 -5.69 -4.15
N LEU A 58 1.14 -6.08 -3.92
CA LEU A 58 2.27 -5.59 -4.72
C LEU A 58 2.36 -6.40 -6.00
N PHE A 59 2.74 -5.77 -7.10
CA PHE A 59 3.12 -6.44 -8.34
C PHE A 59 4.59 -6.17 -8.56
N ILE A 60 5.40 -7.22 -8.45
CA ILE A 60 6.84 -7.15 -8.68
C ILE A 60 7.11 -7.79 -10.03
N GLU A 61 7.36 -6.93 -11.01
CA GLU A 61 7.76 -7.29 -12.35
C GLU A 61 9.27 -7.16 -12.48
N THR A 62 9.90 -8.09 -13.17
CA THR A 62 11.32 -8.02 -13.52
C THR A 62 11.46 -8.13 -15.02
N GLU A 63 12.67 -7.91 -15.53
CA GLU A 63 12.99 -8.25 -16.93
C GLU A 63 12.74 -9.72 -17.29
N PHE A 64 12.55 -10.58 -16.28
CA PHE A 64 12.22 -11.99 -16.45
C PHE A 64 10.72 -12.29 -16.31
N THR A 65 9.86 -11.30 -16.13
CA THR A 65 8.42 -11.52 -16.03
C THR A 65 7.83 -11.71 -17.43
N TYR A 66 7.25 -12.89 -17.68
CA TYR A 66 6.60 -13.24 -18.95
C TYR A 66 5.35 -14.05 -18.69
N HIS A 67 4.22 -13.68 -19.29
CA HIS A 67 2.99 -14.46 -19.14
C HIS A 67 2.85 -15.51 -20.25
N PRO A 68 2.40 -16.74 -19.94
CA PRO A 68 2.03 -17.25 -18.61
C PRO A 68 3.18 -17.92 -17.84
N ASP A 69 4.36 -18.06 -18.45
CA ASP A 69 5.40 -18.97 -17.97
C ASP A 69 6.15 -18.50 -16.70
N ASN A 70 6.26 -17.19 -16.49
CA ASN A 70 6.85 -16.56 -15.31
C ASN A 70 6.09 -15.26 -14.94
N PRO A 71 4.88 -15.37 -14.35
CA PRO A 71 4.06 -14.22 -13.98
C PRO A 71 4.75 -13.36 -12.91
N PRO A 72 4.29 -12.10 -12.69
CA PRO A 72 4.80 -11.25 -11.63
C PRO A 72 4.61 -11.90 -10.27
N TYR A 73 5.46 -11.51 -9.33
CA TYR A 73 5.29 -11.91 -7.94
C TYR A 73 4.28 -10.97 -7.27
N GLU A 74 3.22 -11.56 -6.70
CA GLU A 74 2.03 -10.84 -6.21
C GLU A 74 1.74 -11.03 -4.71
N PRO A 75 2.63 -10.58 -3.80
CA PRO A 75 2.37 -10.69 -2.37
C PRO A 75 1.27 -9.71 -1.93
N THR A 76 0.39 -10.18 -1.04
CA THR A 76 -0.67 -9.37 -0.44
C THR A 76 -0.32 -9.01 1.00
N TYR A 77 -0.55 -7.75 1.35
CA TYR A 77 -0.29 -7.19 2.66
C TYR A 77 -1.56 -6.54 3.22
N SER A 78 -1.59 -6.42 4.54
CA SER A 78 -2.55 -5.62 5.27
C SER A 78 -1.84 -4.45 5.94
N GLY A 79 -2.62 -3.52 6.46
CA GLY A 79 -2.12 -2.48 7.34
C GLY A 79 -3.28 -1.78 8.03
N VAL A 80 -2.98 -1.14 9.15
CA VAL A 80 -3.92 -0.34 9.91
C VAL A 80 -3.29 1.00 10.23
N ILE A 81 -4.01 2.09 9.97
CA ILE A 81 -3.64 3.43 10.43
C ILE A 81 -4.74 4.01 11.29
N VAL A 82 -4.35 4.75 12.32
CA VAL A 82 -5.27 5.54 13.15
C VAL A 82 -5.01 7.00 12.87
N VAL A 83 -6.05 7.73 12.53
CA VAL A 83 -5.99 9.16 12.22
C VAL A 83 -6.94 9.96 13.08
N ASP A 84 -6.62 11.24 13.30
CA ASP A 84 -7.55 12.17 13.93
C ASP A 84 -8.63 12.68 12.94
N LYS A 85 -9.55 13.53 13.42
CA LYS A 85 -10.60 14.15 12.60
C LYS A 85 -10.10 15.02 11.46
N GLU A 86 -8.88 15.55 11.57
CA GLU A 86 -8.22 16.37 10.55
C GLU A 86 -7.46 15.51 9.53
N GLY A 87 -7.31 14.22 9.80
CA GLY A 87 -6.59 13.25 8.97
C GLY A 87 -5.10 13.17 9.30
N ASN A 88 -4.66 13.67 10.45
CA ASN A 88 -3.29 13.49 10.90
C ASN A 88 -3.08 12.07 11.42
N LEU A 89 -1.97 11.44 11.03
CA LEU A 89 -1.61 10.10 11.47
C LEU A 89 -1.23 10.11 12.96
N LEU A 90 -1.96 9.33 13.76
CA LEU A 90 -1.71 9.13 15.19
C LEU A 90 -0.93 7.83 15.44
N ASP A 91 -1.26 6.77 14.71
CA ASP A 91 -0.62 5.46 14.83
C ASP A 91 -0.67 4.69 13.50
N SER A 92 0.26 3.76 13.30
CA SER A 92 0.30 2.88 12.13
C SER A 92 0.92 1.53 12.45
N SER A 93 0.27 0.45 12.01
CA SER A 93 0.77 -0.92 12.10
C SER A 93 0.74 -1.60 10.72
N PRO A 94 1.83 -2.27 10.30
CA PRO A 94 1.80 -3.17 9.15
C PRO A 94 0.99 -4.44 9.45
#